data_AF-A0A940UIA1-F1
#
_entry.id   AF-A0A940UIA1-F1
#
_cell.length_a   1.000
_cell.length_b   1.000
_cell.length_c   1.000
_cell.angle_alpha   90.00
_cell.angle_beta   90.00
_cell.angle_gamma   90.00
#
_symmetry.space_group_name_H-M   'P 1'
#
loop_
_entity.id
_entity.type
_entity.pdbx_description
1 polymer ?
#
loop_
_entity_poly.entity_id
_entity_poly.type
_entity_poly.pdbx_seq_one_letter_code
_entity_poly.pdbx_strand_id
1 'polypeptide(L)'
;MEISAEQVKKLREKTGVGLMDCKDALRAANGDMEKAVDYLREKGLAKLAKRGGRAATEGSIASYIHTGGKIGAMVEVNCETDFVAKTDEFQAFVKDVVMQITASNPMYV
;
A
#
# COMPACT_ATOMS: atom_id res chain seq x y z
N MET A 1 29.30 -6.08 7.47
CA MET A 1 28.61 -5.28 8.50
C MET A 1 27.54 -6.13 9.15
N GLU A 2 27.51 -6.22 10.47
CA GLU A 2 26.49 -6.98 11.19
C GLU A 2 25.26 -6.09 11.38
N ILE A 3 24.13 -6.48 10.79
CA ILE A 3 22.86 -5.76 10.96
C ILE A 3 22.20 -6.27 12.24
N SER A 4 21.91 -5.37 13.18
CA SER A 4 21.31 -5.75 14.45
C SER A 4 19.82 -6.13 14.29
N ALA A 5 19.33 -7.02 15.15
CA ALA A 5 17.91 -7.38 15.18
C ALA A 5 17.00 -6.17 15.45
N GLU A 6 17.48 -5.21 16.23
CA GLU A 6 16.75 -3.97 16.54
C GLU A 6 16.59 -3.08 15.31
N GLN A 7 17.63 -2.94 14.47
CA GLN A 7 17.53 -2.18 13.21
C GLN A 7 16.50 -2.82 12.28
N VAL A 8 16.51 -4.15 12.15
CA VAL A 8 15.54 -4.88 11.33
C VAL A 8 14.12 -4.67 11.85
N LYS A 9 13.92 -4.77 13.17
CA LYS A 9 12.62 -4.54 13.81
C LYS A 9 12.11 -3.12 13.54
N LYS A 10 12.95 -2.11 13.75
CA LYS A 10 12.60 -0.71 13.52
C LYS A 10 12.23 -0.43 12.07
N LEU A 11 12.96 -1.00 11.11
CA LEU A 11 12.66 -0.82 9.69
C LEU A 11 11.33 -1.51 9.31
N ARG A 12 11.07 -2.70 9.86
CA ARG A 12 9.80 -3.41 9.67
C ARG A 12 8.62 -2.63 10.24
N GLU A 13 8.74 -2.10 11.45
CA GLU A 13 7.66 -1.30 12.06
C GLU A 13 7.35 -0.04 11.23
N LYS A 14 8.37 0.59 10.65
CA LYS A 14 8.20 1.78 9.81
C LYS A 14 7.59 1.48 8.43
N THR A 15 7.85 0.31 7.86
CA THR A 15 7.54 0.02 6.45
C THR A 15 6.47 -1.07 6.24
N GLY A 16 6.19 -1.88 7.27
CA GLY A 16 5.33 -3.06 7.15
C GLY A 16 5.93 -4.21 6.35
N VAL A 17 7.16 -4.08 5.85
CA VAL A 17 7.79 -5.08 4.99
C VAL A 17 8.28 -6.29 5.79
N GLY A 18 8.31 -7.47 5.16
CA GLY A 18 8.78 -8.72 5.78
C GLY A 18 10.20 -8.61 6.37
N LEU A 19 10.45 -9.35 7.45
CA LEU A 19 11.72 -9.30 8.22
C LEU A 19 12.96 -9.51 7.36
N MET A 20 12.92 -10.51 6.45
CA MET A 20 14.07 -10.84 5.61
C MET A 20 14.35 -9.74 4.59
N ASP A 21 13.32 -9.20 3.95
CA ASP A 21 13.47 -8.08 3.02
C ASP A 21 14.01 -6.83 3.73
N CYS A 22 13.59 -6.56 4.97
CA CYS A 22 14.16 -5.47 5.78
C CYS A 22 15.64 -5.69 6.10
N LYS A 23 16.02 -6.91 6.47
CA LYS A 23 17.43 -7.27 6.73
C LYS A 23 18.28 -7.14 5.48
N ASP A 24 17.78 -7.59 4.33
CA ASP A 24 18.50 -7.49 3.05
C ASP A 24 18.62 -6.03 2.59
N ALA A 25 17.58 -5.22 2.79
CA ALA A 25 17.64 -3.78 2.52
C ALA A 25 18.68 -3.07 3.38
N LEU A 26 18.73 -3.38 4.69
CA LEU A 26 19.74 -2.82 5.59
C LEU A 26 21.15 -3.28 5.21
N ARG A 27 21.32 -4.52 4.73
CA ARG A 27 22.62 -4.97 4.20
C ARG A 27 23.03 -4.22 2.95
N ALA A 28 22.12 -4.05 1.99
CA ALA A 28 22.37 -3.30 0.76
C ALA A 28 22.66 -1.81 1.02
N ALA A 29 22.02 -1.24 2.04
CA ALA A 29 22.19 0.14 2.48
C ALA A 29 23.34 0.35 3.48
N ASN A 30 24.13 -0.68 3.82
CA ASN A 30 25.18 -0.62 4.83
C ASN A 30 24.69 -0.06 6.19
N GLY A 31 23.49 -0.46 6.62
CA GLY A 31 22.89 -0.05 7.89
C GLY A 31 22.22 1.32 7.88
N ASP A 32 22.25 2.05 6.77
CA ASP A 32 21.58 3.34 6.60
C ASP A 32 20.06 3.13 6.48
N MET A 33 19.30 3.69 7.42
CA MET A 33 17.85 3.50 7.51
C MET A 33 17.10 4.20 6.38
N GLU A 34 17.53 5.39 5.95
CA GLU A 34 16.84 6.13 4.89
C GLU A 34 17.07 5.45 3.55
N LYS A 35 18.32 5.10 3.25
CA LYS A 35 18.65 4.34 2.04
C LYS A 35 18.00 2.97 2.02
N ALA A 36 17.84 2.31 3.17
CA ALA A 36 17.11 1.04 3.24
C ALA A 36 15.62 1.21 2.93
N VAL A 37 14.99 2.31 3.35
CA VAL A 37 13.59 2.60 3.00
C VAL A 37 13.45 2.84 1.50
N ASP A 38 14.35 3.62 0.90
CA ASP A 38 14.30 3.89 -0.54
C ASP A 38 14.58 2.62 -1.35
N TYR A 39 15.55 1.81 -0.92
CA TYR A 39 15.81 0.48 -1.50
C TYR A 39 14.58 -0.43 -1.43
N LEU A 40 13.86 -0.45 -0.31
CA LEU A 40 12.62 -1.21 -0.16
C LEU A 40 11.52 -0.69 -1.08
N ARG A 41 11.41 0.62 -1.27
CA ARG A 41 10.44 1.24 -2.18
C ARG A 41 10.69 0.80 -3.62
N GLU A 42 11.93 0.91 -4.10
CA GLU A 42 12.33 0.48 -5.45
C GLU A 42 12.10 -1.02 -5.66
N LYS A 43 12.54 -1.87 -4.70
CA LYS A 43 12.34 -3.32 -4.77
C LYS A 43 10.85 -3.70 -4.72
N GLY A 44 10.06 -2.96 -3.95
CA GLY A 44 8.61 -3.12 -3.86
C GLY A 44 7.92 -2.92 -5.21
N LEU A 45 8.27 -1.84 -5.91
CA LEU A 45 7.76 -1.55 -7.26
C LEU A 45 8.05 -2.71 -8.25
N ALA A 46 9.27 -3.26 -8.21
CA ALA A 46 9.63 -4.40 -9.05
C ALA A 46 8.84 -5.67 -8.73
N LYS A 47 8.52 -5.93 -7.45
CA LYS A 47 7.65 -7.05 -7.06
C LYS A 47 6.20 -6.83 -7.50
N LEU A 48 5.69 -5.60 -7.42
CA LEU A 48 4.33 -5.25 -7.86
C LEU A 48 4.14 -5.45 -9.36
N ALA A 49 5.14 -5.10 -10.18
CA ALA A 49 5.10 -5.34 -11.62
C ALA A 49 4.87 -6.83 -11.96
N LYS A 50 5.41 -7.75 -11.16
CA LYS A 50 5.20 -9.20 -11.33
C LYS A 50 3.81 -9.68 -10.89
N ARG A 51 3.08 -8.88 -10.11
CA ARG A 51 1.72 -9.20 -9.62
C ARG A 51 0.61 -8.69 -10.53
N GLY A 52 0.91 -7.81 -11.49
CA GLY A 52 -0.11 -7.22 -12.38
C GLY A 52 -0.90 -8.22 -13.22
N GLY A 53 -0.40 -9.44 -13.42
CA GLY A 53 -1.13 -10.51 -14.12
C GLY A 53 -2.00 -11.39 -13.22
N ARG A 54 -2.07 -11.15 -11.90
CA ARG A 54 -2.90 -11.95 -10.99
C ARG A 54 -4.34 -11.48 -11.05
N ALA A 55 -5.27 -12.42 -10.99
CA ALA A 55 -6.69 -12.10 -10.85
C ALA A 55 -6.95 -11.50 -9.45
N ALA A 56 -7.64 -10.37 -9.43
CA ALA A 56 -8.16 -9.72 -8.22
C ALA A 56 -9.68 -9.59 -8.39
N THR A 57 -10.43 -10.59 -7.94
CA THR A 57 -11.89 -10.66 -8.10
C THR A 57 -12.65 -10.35 -6.81
N GLU A 58 -11.95 -10.26 -5.68
CA GLU A 58 -12.50 -9.80 -4.40
C GLU A 58 -12.28 -8.30 -4.27
N GLY A 59 -12.88 -7.64 -3.27
CA GLY A 59 -12.68 -6.20 -3.09
C GLY A 59 -13.75 -5.53 -2.24
N SER A 60 -13.85 -4.21 -2.39
CA SER A 60 -14.87 -3.40 -1.74
C SER A 60 -15.42 -2.36 -2.71
N ILE A 61 -16.72 -2.08 -2.58
CA ILE A 61 -17.36 -0.93 -3.21
C ILE A 61 -17.52 0.14 -2.13
N ALA A 62 -16.97 1.32 -2.35
CA ALA A 62 -17.20 2.48 -1.49
C ALA A 62 -17.95 3.56 -2.25
N SER A 63 -18.80 4.29 -1.53
CA SER A 63 -19.44 5.50 -2.02
C SER A 63 -19.23 6.63 -1.02
N TYR A 64 -19.14 7.85 -1.55
CA TYR A 64 -19.03 9.05 -0.74
C TYR A 64 -19.90 10.14 -1.33
N ILE A 65 -20.68 10.80 -0.48
CA ILE A 65 -21.49 11.97 -0.82
C ILE A 65 -20.85 13.14 -0.09
N HIS A 66 -20.39 14.13 -0.85
CA HIS A 66 -19.80 15.33 -0.28
C HIS A 66 -20.83 16.14 0.52
N THR A 67 -20.34 16.93 1.46
CA THR A 67 -21.19 17.77 2.31
C THR A 67 -22.10 18.66 1.46
N GLY A 68 -23.40 18.68 1.80
CA GLY A 68 -24.42 19.38 1.02
C GLY A 68 -25.11 18.54 -0.06
N GLY A 69 -24.72 17.28 -0.27
CA GLY A 69 -25.50 16.30 -1.04
C GLY A 69 -25.52 16.52 -2.56
N LYS A 70 -24.66 17.39 -3.10
CA LYS A 70 -24.65 17.78 -4.51
C LYS A 70 -23.71 16.95 -5.38
N ILE A 71 -22.69 16.37 -4.79
CA ILE A 71 -21.64 15.61 -5.48
C ILE A 71 -21.45 14.32 -4.72
N GLY A 72 -21.41 13.20 -5.44
CA GLY A 72 -21.02 11.93 -4.89
C GLY A 72 -20.31 11.08 -5.92
N ALA A 73 -19.50 10.15 -5.44
CA ALA A 73 -18.80 9.17 -6.26
C ALA A 73 -18.98 7.77 -5.67
N MET A 74 -18.77 6.78 -6.52
CA MET A 74 -18.67 5.37 -6.15
C MET A 74 -17.44 4.78 -6.83
N VAL A 75 -16.73 3.91 -6.13
CA VAL A 75 -15.55 3.22 -6.63
C VAL A 75 -15.64 1.75 -6.28
N GLU A 76 -15.16 0.92 -7.19
CA GLU A 76 -14.82 -0.48 -6.93
C GLU A 76 -13.29 -0.57 -6.84
N VAL A 77 -12.79 -1.17 -5.76
CA VAL A 77 -11.35 -1.43 -5.60
C VAL A 77 -11.20 -2.91 -5.31
N ASN A 78 -10.49 -3.61 -6.21
CA ASN A 78 -10.30 -5.05 -6.11
C ASN A 78 -9.01 -5.43 -5.38
N CYS A 79 -9.02 -6.61 -4.76
CA CYS A 79 -7.88 -7.30 -4.17
C CYS A 79 -7.97 -8.82 -4.43
N GLU A 80 -6.89 -9.55 -4.10
CA GLU A 80 -6.81 -10.99 -4.38
C GLU A 80 -7.72 -11.84 -3.48
N THR A 81 -7.99 -11.42 -2.24
CA THR A 81 -8.77 -12.20 -1.27
C THR A 81 -9.72 -11.34 -0.45
N ASP A 82 -10.81 -11.94 0.03
CA ASP A 82 -11.82 -11.28 0.87
C ASP A 82 -11.27 -10.91 2.26
N PHE A 83 -10.29 -11.66 2.77
CA PHE A 83 -9.60 -11.35 4.02
C PHE A 83 -8.93 -9.98 3.97
N VAL A 84 -8.30 -9.62 2.84
CA VAL A 84 -7.70 -8.30 2.65
C VAL A 84 -8.79 -7.24 2.56
N ALA A 85 -9.86 -7.51 1.81
CA ALA A 85 -10.98 -6.57 1.66
C ALA A 85 -11.59 -6.18 3.02
N LYS A 86 -11.56 -7.07 4.01
CA LYS A 86 -12.13 -6.85 5.34
C LYS A 86 -11.19 -6.15 6.34
N THR A 87 -9.95 -5.85 5.96
CA THR A 87 -9.00 -5.15 6.84
C THR A 87 -9.33 -3.67 6.97
N ASP A 88 -9.07 -3.09 8.14
CA ASP A 88 -9.29 -1.67 8.41
C ASP A 88 -8.44 -0.80 7.47
N GLU A 89 -7.21 -1.23 7.18
CA GLU A 89 -6.31 -0.54 6.25
C GLU A 89 -6.86 -0.48 4.83
N PHE A 90 -7.42 -1.60 4.33
CA PHE A 90 -8.04 -1.62 3.00
C PHE A 90 -9.30 -0.76 2.96
N GLN A 91 -10.17 -0.86 3.95
CA GLN A 91 -11.39 -0.05 4.01
C GLN A 91 -11.09 1.45 4.09
N ALA A 92 -10.07 1.84 4.86
CA ALA A 92 -9.60 3.22 4.91
C ALA A 92 -9.06 3.67 3.54
N PHE A 93 -8.24 2.85 2.88
CA PHE A 93 -7.71 3.14 1.55
C PHE A 93 -8.83 3.37 0.52
N VAL A 94 -9.82 2.49 0.43
CA VAL A 94 -10.94 2.63 -0.53
C VAL A 94 -11.74 3.90 -0.25
N LYS A 95 -11.94 4.24 1.04
CA LYS A 95 -12.60 5.48 1.45
C LYS A 95 -11.82 6.73 1.01
N ASP A 96 -10.51 6.73 1.17
CA ASP A 96 -9.66 7.85 0.74
C ASP A 96 -9.68 8.01 -0.79
N VAL A 97 -9.67 6.90 -1.53
CA VAL A 97 -9.79 6.89 -2.99
C VAL A 97 -11.11 7.53 -3.45
N VAL A 98 -12.26 7.13 -2.89
CA VAL A 98 -13.55 7.70 -3.30
C VAL A 98 -13.68 9.19 -2.93
N MET A 99 -13.12 9.61 -1.80
CA MET A 99 -13.07 11.04 -1.43
C MET A 99 -12.21 11.83 -2.42
N GLN A 100 -11.04 11.30 -2.79
CA GLN A 100 -10.14 11.93 -3.76
C GLN A 100 -10.80 12.05 -5.15
N ILE A 101 -11.47 11.00 -5.63
CA ILE A 101 -12.18 11.01 -6.91
C ILE A 101 -13.32 12.03 -6.88
N THR A 102 -14.07 12.10 -5.77
CA THR A 102 -15.13 13.10 -5.58
C THR A 102 -14.58 14.53 -5.69
N ALA A 103 -13.38 14.78 -5.16
CA ALA A 103 -12.74 16.09 -5.19
C ALA A 103 -12.08 16.43 -6.53
N SER A 104 -11.46 15.46 -7.20
CA SER A 104 -10.64 15.68 -8.39
C SER A 104 -11.36 15.48 -9.72
N ASN A 105 -12.53 14.82 -9.72
CA ASN A 105 -13.34 14.51 -10.92
C ASN A 105 -12.49 13.99 -12.11
N PRO A 106 -11.70 12.91 -11.92
CA PRO A 106 -10.89 12.36 -12.99
C PRO A 106 -11.76 11.71 -14.06
N MET A 107 -11.28 11.75 -15.31
CA MET A 107 -12.02 11.21 -16.46
C MET A 107 -11.69 9.74 -16.77
N TYR A 108 -10.57 9.23 -16.22
CA TYR A 108 -10.03 7.90 -16.49
C TYR A 108 -9.39 7.31 -15.24
N VAL A 109 -9.22 5.98 -15.24
CA VAL A 109 -8.48 5.20 -14.23
C VAL A 109 -7.10 4.85 -14.77
#